data_AF-A0A1I5EL46-F1
#
_entry.id   AF-A0A1I5EL46-F1
#
_cell.length_a   1.000
_cell.length_b   1.000
_cell.length_c   1.000
_cell.angle_alpha   90.00
_cell.angle_beta   90.00
_cell.angle_gamma   90.00
#
_symmetry.space_group_name_H-M   'P 1'
#
loop_
_entity.id
_entity.type
_entity.pdbx_description
1 polymer ?
#
loop_
_entity_poly.entity_id
_entity_poly.type
_entity_poly.pdbx_seq_one_letter_code
_entity_poly.pdbx_strand_id
1 'polypeptide(L)'
;DRYKFLPTSVTFDFLDENTPYYPISFRAVKVQLDDGSYQCFITNLEGDVFPPKEIKSLYYLRWGIETSFRELKHTLALTHLHSKKKESIAQEIFAKMTMYNFCSIITSYVVIQKKDRKHDYQVNFSKAISICKHYFKENNAFLDICKLIQKYILPIRRERAFPRQIKFRTFVSFNYRIA
;
A
#
# COMPACT_ATOMS: atom_id res chain seq x y z
N ASP A 1 12.60 -7.63 -32.43
CA ASP A 1 11.81 -7.57 -31.18
C ASP A 1 12.15 -6.43 -30.20
N ARG A 2 12.81 -5.34 -30.64
CA ARG A 2 13.16 -4.19 -29.77
C ARG A 2 12.34 -2.91 -30.00
N TYR A 3 11.23 -3.01 -30.74
CA TYR A 3 10.43 -1.85 -31.12
C TYR A 3 9.01 -1.99 -30.58
N LYS A 4 8.47 -0.90 -30.07
CA LYS A 4 7.08 -0.80 -29.61
C LYS A 4 6.36 0.13 -30.58
N PHE A 5 5.29 -0.36 -31.20
CA PHE A 5 4.46 0.43 -32.09
C PHE A 5 3.71 1.50 -31.28
N LEU A 6 3.80 2.76 -31.71
CA LEU A 6 3.03 3.88 -31.18
C LEU A 6 1.94 4.24 -32.20
N PRO A 7 0.64 4.21 -31.83
CA PRO A 7 -0.43 4.60 -32.74
C PRO A 7 -0.37 6.09 -33.08
N THR A 8 -0.72 6.46 -34.31
CA THR A 8 -0.78 7.85 -34.78
C THR A 8 -1.81 8.71 -34.05
N SER A 9 -2.73 8.10 -33.29
CA SER A 9 -3.72 8.79 -32.46
C SER A 9 -3.16 9.31 -31.14
N VAL A 10 -1.91 9.00 -30.79
CA VAL A 10 -1.24 9.47 -29.58
C VAL A 10 -0.37 10.68 -29.94
N THR A 11 -0.63 11.82 -29.31
CA THR A 11 0.23 13.01 -29.44
C THR A 11 1.57 12.76 -28.75
N PHE A 12 2.61 12.58 -29.55
CA PHE A 12 3.99 12.51 -29.07
C PHE A 12 4.87 13.35 -30.00
N ASP A 13 4.96 14.64 -29.67
CA ASP A 13 5.52 15.70 -30.52
C ASP A 13 7.04 15.57 -30.79
N PHE A 14 7.68 14.54 -30.23
CA PHE A 14 9.10 14.25 -30.38
C PHE A 14 9.42 13.20 -31.47
N LEU A 15 8.39 12.69 -32.17
CA LEU A 15 8.54 11.81 -33.33
C LEU A 15 7.84 12.44 -34.54
N ASP A 16 8.58 12.67 -35.62
CA ASP A 16 8.04 13.08 -36.92
C ASP A 16 8.57 12.18 -38.06
N GLU A 17 8.15 12.44 -39.29
CA GLU A 17 8.61 11.68 -40.47
C GLU A 17 10.14 11.74 -40.66
N ASN A 18 10.79 12.79 -40.14
CA ASN A 18 12.23 13.01 -40.22
C ASN A 18 13.00 12.45 -39.01
N THR A 19 12.32 12.25 -37.88
CA THR A 19 12.85 11.74 -36.61
C THR A 19 12.02 10.54 -36.12
N PRO A 20 12.10 9.39 -36.82
CA PRO A 20 11.33 8.19 -36.47
C PRO A 20 11.78 7.52 -35.16
N TYR A 21 12.87 8.00 -34.54
CA TYR A 21 13.43 7.44 -33.31
C TYR A 21 13.67 8.54 -32.28
N TYR A 22 13.24 8.28 -31.05
CA TYR A 22 13.49 9.18 -29.90
C TYR A 22 14.41 8.48 -28.89
N PRO A 23 15.65 8.95 -28.68
CA PRO A 23 16.56 8.38 -27.70
C PRO A 23 16.07 8.71 -26.29
N ILE A 24 15.80 7.68 -25.48
CA ILE A 24 15.46 7.85 -24.08
C ILE A 24 16.65 7.42 -23.21
N SER A 25 17.08 8.31 -22.34
CA SER A 25 18.14 8.04 -21.36
C SER A 25 17.53 7.67 -20.01
N PHE A 26 18.03 6.60 -19.40
CA PHE A 26 17.66 6.19 -18.06
C PHE A 26 18.91 5.91 -17.22
N ARG A 27 18.82 6.13 -15.92
CA ARG A 27 19.86 5.75 -14.98
C ARG A 27 19.55 4.38 -14.40
N ALA A 28 20.49 3.45 -14.56
CA ALA A 28 20.46 2.16 -13.89
C ALA A 28 21.30 2.22 -12.61
N VAL A 29 20.71 1.83 -11.48
CA VAL A 29 21.35 1.83 -10.17
C VAL A 29 21.35 0.42 -9.61
N LYS A 30 22.52 -0.12 -9.29
CA LYS A 30 22.70 -1.45 -8.70
C LYS A 30 23.04 -1.31 -7.22
N VAL A 31 22.28 -1.99 -6.37
CA VAL A 31 22.43 -1.97 -4.90
C VAL A 31 22.61 -3.39 -4.41
N GLN A 32 23.64 -3.63 -3.58
CA GLN A 32 23.83 -4.93 -2.94
C GLN A 32 22.93 -5.06 -1.70
N LEU A 33 22.30 -6.21 -1.56
CA LEU A 33 21.50 -6.60 -0.40
C LEU A 33 22.35 -7.34 0.62
N ASP A 34 21.82 -7.48 1.83
CA ASP A 34 22.54 -8.07 2.96
C ASP A 34 22.82 -9.57 2.77
N ASP A 35 22.06 -10.24 1.90
CA ASP A 35 22.24 -11.63 1.49
C ASP A 35 23.26 -11.80 0.34
N GLY A 36 23.93 -10.71 -0.06
CA GLY A 36 24.91 -10.68 -1.15
C GLY A 36 24.29 -10.59 -2.55
N SER A 37 22.96 -10.69 -2.67
CA SER A 37 22.26 -10.50 -3.95
C SER A 37 22.23 -9.03 -4.37
N TYR A 38 21.85 -8.76 -5.62
CA TYR A 38 21.76 -7.40 -6.14
C TYR A 38 20.34 -7.05 -6.55
N GLN A 39 19.92 -5.84 -6.18
CA GLN A 39 18.71 -5.22 -6.67
C GLN A 39 19.08 -4.13 -7.68
N CYS A 40 18.40 -4.13 -8.83
CA CYS A 40 18.60 -3.14 -9.88
C CYS A 40 17.36 -2.23 -9.97
N PHE A 41 17.60 -0.92 -10.02
CA PHE A 41 16.58 0.10 -10.17
C PHE A 41 16.81 0.87 -11.46
N ILE A 42 15.73 1.22 -12.15
CA ILE A 42 15.74 2.15 -13.27
C ILE A 42 15.06 3.42 -12.79
N THR A 43 15.73 4.56 -12.93
CA THR A 43 15.23 5.84 -12.44
C THR A 43 15.64 7.00 -13.35
N ASN A 44 14.87 8.08 -13.30
CA ASN A 44 15.21 9.39 -13.88
C ASN A 44 15.80 10.35 -12.83
N LEU A 45 15.99 9.90 -11.58
CA LEU A 45 16.53 10.72 -10.50
C LEU A 45 18.05 10.91 -10.64
N GLU A 46 18.49 12.14 -10.41
CA GLU A 46 19.88 12.58 -10.55
C GLU A 46 20.82 11.84 -9.58
N GLY A 47 22.05 11.61 -10.02
CA GLY A 47 22.98 10.71 -9.35
C GLY A 47 23.68 11.27 -8.12
N ASP A 48 23.94 12.56 -8.16
CA ASP A 48 24.48 13.40 -7.11
C ASP A 48 23.48 13.62 -5.97
N VAL A 49 22.22 13.93 -6.30
CA VAL A 49 21.17 14.13 -5.30
C VAL A 49 20.65 12.81 -4.73
N PHE A 50 20.53 11.77 -5.57
CA PHE A 50 19.99 10.46 -5.19
C PHE A 50 21.03 9.35 -5.40
N PRO A 51 22.02 9.21 -4.51
CA PRO A 51 22.97 8.11 -4.56
C PRO A 51 22.27 6.76 -4.31
N PRO A 52 22.92 5.61 -4.60
CA PRO A 52 22.32 4.28 -4.47
C PRO A 52 21.67 3.98 -3.11
N LYS A 53 22.24 4.54 -2.02
CA LYS A 53 21.69 4.42 -0.67
C LYS A 53 20.33 5.10 -0.53
N GLU A 54 20.16 6.30 -1.08
CA GLU A 54 18.88 7.03 -1.07
C GLU A 54 17.85 6.34 -1.94
N ILE A 55 18.25 5.80 -3.11
CA ILE A 55 17.36 4.99 -3.95
C ILE A 55 16.85 3.75 -3.18
N LYS A 56 17.72 3.07 -2.41
CA LYS A 56 17.32 1.95 -1.54
C LYS A 56 16.28 2.40 -0.50
N SER A 57 16.50 3.54 0.14
CA SER A 57 15.57 4.13 1.14
C SER A 57 14.22 4.51 0.52
N LEU A 58 14.21 5.18 -0.62
CA LEU A 58 12.99 5.55 -1.35
C LEU A 58 12.19 4.32 -1.77
N TYR A 59 12.88 3.30 -2.28
CA TYR A 59 12.22 2.07 -2.67
C TYR A 59 11.66 1.30 -1.46
N TYR A 60 12.30 1.41 -0.30
CA TYR A 60 11.76 0.86 0.94
C TYR A 60 10.40 1.49 1.31
N LEU A 61 10.22 2.80 1.09
CA LEU A 61 8.93 3.48 1.35
C LEU A 61 7.76 2.90 0.54
N ARG A 62 8.04 2.29 -0.62
CA ARG A 62 7.05 1.60 -1.44
C ARG A 62 6.31 0.50 -0.66
N TRP A 63 6.95 -0.15 0.32
CA TRP A 63 6.30 -1.18 1.14
C TRP A 63 5.06 -0.68 1.90
N GLY A 64 4.97 0.63 2.17
CA GLY A 64 3.78 1.24 2.77
C GLY A 64 2.51 0.96 1.97
N ILE A 65 2.58 1.02 0.63
CA ILE A 65 1.42 0.78 -0.23
C ILE A 65 0.99 -0.69 -0.22
N GLU A 66 1.94 -1.62 -0.13
CA GLU A 66 1.62 -3.05 -0.06
C GLU A 66 0.88 -3.40 1.22
N THR A 67 1.32 -2.81 2.34
CA THR A 67 0.64 -2.94 3.63
C THR A 67 -0.78 -2.37 3.56
N SER A 68 -0.94 -1.18 2.96
CA SER A 68 -2.23 -0.54 2.76
C SER A 68 -3.19 -1.42 1.95
N PHE A 69 -2.71 -2.02 0.85
CA PHE A 69 -3.51 -2.95 0.05
C PHE A 69 -3.85 -4.25 0.79
N ARG A 70 -2.95 -4.76 1.64
CA ARG A 70 -3.22 -5.91 2.50
C ARG A 70 -4.35 -5.58 3.49
N GLU A 71 -4.31 -4.41 4.11
CA GLU A 71 -5.34 -3.96 5.05
C GLU A 71 -6.69 -3.76 4.36
N LEU A 72 -6.71 -3.13 3.18
CA LEU A 72 -7.93 -3.03 2.37
C LEU A 72 -8.51 -4.40 2.03
N LYS A 73 -7.68 -5.34 1.55
CA LYS A 73 -8.12 -6.68 1.16
C LYS A 73 -8.64 -7.49 2.33
N HIS A 74 -7.89 -7.55 3.43
CA HIS A 74 -8.14 -8.51 4.50
C HIS A 74 -8.85 -7.90 5.71
N THR A 75 -8.50 -6.67 6.10
CA THR A 75 -9.11 -6.01 7.27
C THR A 75 -10.44 -5.34 6.91
N LEU A 76 -10.53 -4.74 5.72
CA LEU A 76 -11.77 -4.15 5.19
C LEU A 76 -12.54 -5.06 4.25
N ALA A 77 -12.07 -6.31 4.08
CA ALA A 77 -12.72 -7.34 3.26
C ALA A 77 -13.03 -6.87 1.83
N LEU A 78 -12.12 -6.14 1.18
CA LEU A 78 -12.31 -5.71 -0.23
C LEU A 78 -12.44 -6.90 -1.20
N THR A 79 -12.00 -8.09 -0.80
CA THR A 79 -12.19 -9.34 -1.56
C THR A 79 -13.64 -9.87 -1.52
N HIS A 80 -14.47 -9.39 -0.59
CA HIS A 80 -15.86 -9.78 -0.42
C HIS A 80 -16.77 -8.55 -0.65
N LEU A 81 -17.37 -8.49 -1.83
CA LEU A 81 -18.26 -7.40 -2.27
C LEU A 81 -19.71 -7.90 -2.36
N HIS A 82 -20.64 -7.14 -1.81
CA HIS A 82 -22.05 -7.57 -1.74
C HIS A 82 -22.76 -7.36 -3.08
N SER A 83 -22.45 -6.25 -3.75
CA SER A 83 -23.10 -5.83 -4.98
C SER A 83 -22.71 -6.68 -6.18
N LYS A 84 -23.67 -6.88 -7.08
CA LYS A 84 -23.48 -7.51 -8.40
C LYS A 84 -23.38 -6.46 -9.52
N LYS A 85 -23.99 -5.28 -9.32
CA LYS A 85 -23.99 -4.16 -10.26
C LYS A 85 -22.67 -3.40 -10.21
N LYS A 86 -22.12 -3.04 -11.37
CA LYS A 86 -20.80 -2.39 -11.51
C LYS A 86 -20.70 -1.08 -10.72
N GLU A 87 -21.73 -0.25 -10.78
CA GLU A 87 -21.76 1.05 -10.11
C GLU A 87 -21.75 0.89 -8.59
N SER A 88 -22.53 -0.06 -8.07
CA SER A 88 -22.58 -0.36 -6.63
C SER A 88 -21.29 -1.04 -6.12
N ILE A 89 -20.64 -1.86 -6.96
CA ILE A 89 -19.30 -2.38 -6.67
C ILE A 89 -18.28 -1.24 -6.51
N ALA A 90 -18.30 -0.26 -7.42
CA ALA A 90 -17.42 0.91 -7.31
C ALA A 90 -17.70 1.68 -6.00
N GLN A 91 -18.97 1.89 -5.66
CA GLN A 91 -19.37 2.54 -4.40
C GLN A 91 -18.84 1.79 -3.17
N GLU A 92 -18.96 0.46 -3.12
CA GLU A 92 -18.41 -0.34 -2.00
C GLU A 92 -16.89 -0.21 -1.88
N ILE A 93 -16.18 -0.19 -3.01
CA ILE A 93 -14.73 -0.01 -3.03
C ILE A 93 -14.37 1.37 -2.46
N PHE A 94 -15.02 2.44 -2.93
CA PHE A 94 -14.77 3.79 -2.45
C PHE A 94 -15.13 3.97 -0.97
N ALA A 95 -16.24 3.37 -0.50
CA ALA A 95 -16.62 3.40 0.90
C ALA A 95 -15.55 2.73 1.79
N LYS A 96 -15.02 1.58 1.37
CA LYS A 96 -13.92 0.89 2.07
C LYS A 96 -12.63 1.71 2.06
N MET A 97 -12.26 2.33 0.93
CA MET A 97 -11.09 3.23 0.87
C MET A 97 -11.28 4.46 1.76
N THR A 98 -12.48 5.03 1.82
CA THR A 98 -12.78 6.17 2.67
C THR A 98 -12.65 5.79 4.15
N MET A 99 -13.19 4.64 4.56
CA MET A 99 -13.03 4.10 5.91
C MET A 99 -11.55 3.83 6.26
N TYR A 100 -10.76 3.34 5.30
CA TYR A 100 -9.32 3.17 5.46
C TYR A 100 -8.64 4.51 5.75
N ASN A 101 -8.85 5.50 4.88
CA ASN A 101 -8.24 6.82 5.02
C ASN A 101 -8.65 7.51 6.32
N PHE A 102 -9.93 7.44 6.68
CA PHE A 102 -10.42 7.93 7.97
C PHE A 102 -9.67 7.28 9.13
N CYS A 103 -9.61 5.95 9.16
CA CYS A 103 -8.91 5.23 10.22
C CYS A 103 -7.42 5.62 10.26
N SER A 104 -6.76 5.72 9.11
CA SER A 104 -5.35 6.12 9.00
C SER A 104 -5.10 7.50 9.60
N ILE A 105 -5.96 8.48 9.28
CA ILE A 105 -5.90 9.83 9.86
C ILE A 105 -6.10 9.79 11.37
N ILE A 106 -7.13 9.07 11.86
CA ILE A 106 -7.34 8.97 13.32
C ILE A 106 -6.13 8.34 14.00
N THR A 107 -5.57 7.26 13.45
CA THR A 107 -4.42 6.59 14.03
C THR A 107 -3.14 7.44 14.02
N SER A 108 -2.99 8.40 13.10
CA SER A 108 -1.83 9.31 13.10
C SER A 108 -1.87 10.31 14.27
N TYR A 109 -3.08 10.65 14.76
CA TYR A 109 -3.26 11.50 15.95
C TYR A 109 -3.17 10.73 17.27
N VAL A 110 -3.18 9.39 17.25
CA VAL A 110 -3.07 8.58 18.47
C VAL A 110 -1.63 8.58 18.97
N VAL A 111 -1.39 9.28 20.06
CA VAL A 111 -0.08 9.30 20.72
C VAL A 111 0.12 8.01 21.50
N ILE A 112 1.08 7.19 21.07
CA ILE A 112 1.50 6.00 21.83
C ILE A 112 2.55 6.43 22.85
N GLN A 113 2.22 6.33 24.14
CA GLN A 113 3.20 6.61 25.19
C GLN A 113 4.34 5.59 25.14
N LYS A 114 5.54 6.08 24.89
CA LYS A 114 6.77 5.29 25.04
C LYS A 114 6.98 5.01 26.52
N LYS A 115 6.90 3.75 26.90
CA LYS A 115 7.26 3.24 28.23
C LYS A 115 8.58 2.49 28.10
N ASP A 116 9.32 2.36 29.18
CA ASP A 116 10.55 1.58 29.20
C ASP A 116 10.20 0.09 29.01
N ARG A 117 10.27 -0.36 27.76
CA ARG A 117 9.82 -1.67 27.29
C ARG A 117 10.77 -2.15 26.21
N LYS A 118 10.89 -3.47 26.09
CA LYS A 118 11.76 -4.14 25.11
C LYS A 118 11.52 -3.73 23.63
N HIS A 119 10.30 -3.32 23.28
CA HIS A 119 9.92 -3.05 21.89
C HIS A 119 9.25 -1.68 21.76
N ASP A 120 9.43 -1.07 20.58
CA ASP A 120 8.53 -0.03 20.08
C ASP A 120 7.13 -0.62 19.88
N TYR A 121 6.10 0.21 20.01
CA TYR A 121 4.71 -0.20 19.81
C TYR A 121 4.04 0.63 18.71
N GLN A 122 3.14 -0.02 17.98
CA GLN A 122 2.27 0.59 16.98
C GLN A 122 0.80 0.30 17.34
N VAL A 123 -0.12 1.08 16.77
CA VAL A 123 -1.56 0.82 16.92
C VAL A 123 -1.93 -0.51 16.27
N ASN A 124 -2.85 -1.26 16.88
CA ASN A 124 -3.52 -2.38 16.23
C ASN A 124 -4.53 -1.86 15.21
N PHE A 125 -4.10 -1.74 13.95
CA PHE A 125 -4.91 -1.15 12.89
C PHE A 125 -6.24 -1.89 12.66
N SER A 126 -6.27 -3.22 12.80
CA SER A 126 -7.51 -4.00 12.68
C SER A 126 -8.53 -3.65 13.77
N LYS A 127 -8.07 -3.44 15.01
CA LYS A 127 -8.95 -2.96 16.09
C LYS A 127 -9.35 -1.51 15.88
N ALA A 128 -8.46 -0.65 15.38
CA ALA A 128 -8.77 0.72 15.05
C ALA A 128 -9.89 0.83 13.99
N ILE A 129 -9.82 0.03 12.92
CA ILE A 129 -10.90 -0.03 11.92
C ILE A 129 -12.22 -0.48 12.54
N SER A 130 -12.20 -1.49 13.42
CA SER A 130 -13.42 -1.95 14.09
C SER A 130 -14.06 -0.85 14.95
N ILE A 131 -13.24 -0.08 15.65
CA ILE A 131 -13.67 1.06 16.46
C ILE A 131 -14.24 2.16 15.56
N CYS A 132 -13.55 2.51 14.48
CA CYS A 132 -14.01 3.52 13.52
C CYS A 132 -15.35 3.12 12.89
N LYS A 133 -15.50 1.86 12.47
CA LYS A 133 -16.78 1.35 11.94
C LYS A 133 -17.93 1.47 12.94
N HIS A 134 -17.66 1.14 14.21
CA HIS A 134 -18.65 1.24 15.27
C HIS A 134 -19.04 2.70 15.54
N TYR A 135 -18.07 3.62 15.53
CA TYR A 135 -18.32 5.06 15.64
C TYR A 135 -19.29 5.56 14.56
N PHE A 136 -19.08 5.20 13.29
CA PHE A 136 -20.00 5.56 12.20
C PHE A 136 -21.39 4.92 12.34
N LYS A 137 -21.49 3.71 12.92
CA LYS A 137 -22.74 2.98 13.04
C LYS A 137 -23.64 3.51 14.14
N GLU A 138 -23.05 3.92 15.27
CA GLU A 138 -23.80 4.36 16.45
C GLU A 138 -23.92 5.88 16.57
N ASN A 139 -23.25 6.64 15.70
CA ASN A 139 -23.23 8.12 15.72
C ASN A 139 -22.89 8.70 17.09
N ASN A 140 -22.01 8.02 17.82
CA ASN A 140 -21.64 8.36 19.19
C ASN A 140 -20.62 9.50 19.20
N ALA A 141 -21.10 10.74 19.06
CA ALA A 141 -20.30 11.97 19.08
C ALA A 141 -19.46 12.15 20.36
N PHE A 142 -19.84 11.48 21.46
CA PHE A 142 -19.15 11.56 22.75
C PHE A 142 -18.02 10.54 22.93
N LEU A 143 -17.81 9.62 21.98
CA LEU A 143 -16.76 8.62 22.09
C LEU A 143 -15.41 9.20 21.64
N ASP A 144 -14.47 9.31 22.58
CA ASP A 144 -13.07 9.60 22.27
C ASP A 144 -12.41 8.35 21.64
N ILE A 145 -12.58 8.22 20.32
CA ILE A 145 -12.05 7.12 19.53
C ILE A 145 -10.52 7.03 19.64
N CYS A 146 -9.82 8.15 19.78
CA CYS A 146 -8.36 8.19 19.91
C CYS A 146 -7.91 7.50 21.19
N LYS A 147 -8.54 7.82 22.34
CA LYS A 147 -8.25 7.15 23.62
C LYS A 147 -8.60 5.67 23.58
N LEU A 148 -9.68 5.27 22.91
CA LEU A 148 -10.04 3.86 22.80
C LEU A 148 -9.02 3.08 21.97
N ILE A 149 -8.60 3.64 20.84
CA ILE A 149 -7.58 3.06 19.95
C ILE A 149 -6.23 2.93 20.68
N GLN A 150 -5.85 3.92 21.49
CA GLN A 150 -4.61 3.92 22.27
C GLN A 150 -4.44 2.68 23.17
N LYS A 151 -5.55 2.05 23.60
CA LYS A 151 -5.52 0.84 24.43
C LYS A 151 -5.09 -0.41 23.64
N TYR A 152 -5.22 -0.40 22.32
CA TYR A 152 -4.93 -1.54 21.45
C TYR A 152 -3.64 -1.30 20.68
N ILE A 153 -2.51 -1.72 21.26
CA ILE A 153 -1.17 -1.59 20.67
C ILE A 153 -0.53 -2.96 20.44
N LEU A 154 0.35 -3.03 19.43
CA LEU A 154 1.12 -4.21 19.05
C LEU A 154 2.62 -3.89 19.07
N PRO A 155 3.48 -4.82 19.50
CA PRO A 155 4.93 -4.61 19.47
C PRO A 155 5.46 -4.69 18.04
N ILE A 156 6.39 -3.79 17.69
CA ILE A 156 7.12 -3.77 16.42
C ILE A 156 8.37 -4.66 16.58
N ARG A 157 8.45 -5.74 15.81
CA ARG A 157 9.57 -6.70 15.83
C ARG A 157 10.35 -6.59 14.52
N ARG A 158 11.43 -5.82 14.51
CA ARG A 158 12.22 -5.52 13.30
C ARG A 158 13.02 -6.73 12.78
N GLU A 159 13.48 -7.60 13.68
CA GLU A 159 14.33 -8.76 13.35
C GLU A 159 13.55 -9.99 12.83
N ARG A 160 12.26 -9.84 12.50
CA ARG A 160 11.41 -10.98 12.13
C ARG A 160 11.42 -11.18 10.62
N ALA A 161 12.29 -12.06 10.14
CA ALA A 161 12.22 -12.60 8.78
C ALA A 161 11.46 -13.93 8.76
N PHE A 162 10.60 -14.12 7.76
CA PHE A 162 9.97 -15.40 7.49
C PHE A 162 10.22 -15.81 6.05
N PRO A 163 10.54 -17.08 5.79
CA PRO A 163 10.59 -17.58 4.43
C PRO A 163 9.21 -17.41 3.79
N ARG A 164 9.17 -16.92 2.55
CA ARG A 164 7.93 -16.79 1.80
C ARG A 164 7.38 -18.17 1.50
N GLN A 165 6.31 -18.57 2.18
CA GLN A 165 5.59 -19.78 1.85
C GLN A 165 4.74 -19.53 0.60
N ILE A 166 5.17 -20.09 -0.54
CA ILE A 166 4.38 -20.07 -1.78
C ILE A 166 3.29 -21.14 -1.62
N LYS A 167 2.07 -20.70 -1.32
CA LYS A 167 0.89 -21.58 -1.30
C LYS A 167 0.17 -21.48 -2.64
N PHE A 168 -0.16 -22.63 -3.23
CA PHE A 168 -1.08 -22.69 -4.36
C PHE A 168 -2.44 -22.12 -3.92
N ARG A 169 -2.96 -21.17 -4.69
CA ARG A 169 -4.29 -20.60 -4.43
C ARG A 169 -5.32 -21.50 -5.10
N THR A 170 -6.28 -21.98 -4.32
CA THR A 170 -7.48 -22.64 -4.84
C THR A 170 -8.49 -21.59 -5.32
N PHE A 171 -9.43 -22.01 -6.17
CA PHE A 171 -10.54 -21.17 -6.59
C PHE A 171 -11.37 -20.74 -5.37
N VAL A 172 -11.58 -19.43 -5.21
CA VAL A 172 -12.45 -18.89 -4.17
C VAL A 172 -13.84 -18.76 -4.77
N SER A 173 -14.81 -19.55 -4.29
CA SER A 173 -16.18 -19.48 -4.78
C SER A 173 -16.85 -18.16 -4.39
N PHE A 174 -17.75 -17.68 -5.24
CA PHE A 174 -18.57 -16.49 -4.98
C PHE A 174 -19.83 -16.82 -4.15
N ASN A 175 -19.82 -17.90 -3.38
CA ASN A 175 -20.99 -18.36 -2.61
C ASN A 175 -21.47 -17.31 -1.60
N TYR A 176 -20.59 -16.41 -1.17
CA TYR A 176 -20.93 -15.26 -0.33
C TYR A 176 -21.90 -14.25 -0.99
N ARG A 177 -22.21 -14.39 -2.29
CA ARG A 177 -23.15 -13.55 -3.05
C ARG A 177 -24.51 -14.22 -3.33
N ILE A 178 -24.71 -15.43 -2.80
CA ILE A 178 -25.92 -16.26 -3.02
C ILE A 178 -26.95 -16.03 -1.89
N ALA A 179 -26.54 -15.50 -0.75
CA ALA A 179 -27.42 -15.05 0.33
C ALA A 179 -27.96 -13.63 0.08
#